data_AF-A0A0G0LYP0-F1
#
_entry.id   AF-A0A0G0LYP0-F1
#
_cell.length_a   1.000
_cell.length_b   1.000
_cell.length_c   1.000
_cell.angle_alpha   90.00
_cell.angle_beta   90.00
_cell.angle_gamma   90.00
#
_symmetry.space_group_name_H-M   'P 1'
#
loop_
_entity.id
_entity.type
_entity.pdbx_description
1 polymer ?
#
loop_
_entity_poly.entity_id
_entity_poly.type
_entity_poly.pdbx_seq_one_letter_code
_entity_poly.pdbx_strand_id
1 'polypeptide(L)'
;MHIFLSIIAIFGAVIMFFPSPVLAGDAMLDKLNRIAAGLGLRTVEPANAQGFLGDYIGIVLASLLAFLGVIFMLLTIYAGFLWMTAKGNDEQVRKAQKILQTTIIGLVIIALAYGIMRLLESILGGLFKE
;
A
#
# COMPACT_ATOMS: atom_id res chain seq x y z
N MET A 1 9.22 7.47 -25.70
CA MET A 1 8.36 6.30 -25.42
C MET A 1 9.14 5.13 -24.81
N HIS A 2 10.25 4.68 -25.41
CA HIS A 2 11.05 3.56 -24.89
C HIS A 2 11.71 3.79 -23.51
N ILE A 3 12.23 5.00 -23.25
CA ILE A 3 12.86 5.35 -21.97
C ILE A 3 11.89 5.21 -20.78
N PHE A 4 10.62 5.57 -20.97
CA PHE A 4 9.58 5.47 -19.95
C PHE A 4 9.21 4.01 -19.64
N LEU A 5 9.16 3.16 -20.68
CA LEU A 5 8.84 1.74 -20.56
C LEU A 5 10.00 0.96 -19.91
N SER A 6 11.25 1.35 -20.19
CA SER A 6 12.45 0.80 -19.56
C SER A 6 12.56 1.16 -18.07
N ILE A 7 12.23 2.40 -17.68
CA ILE A 7 12.23 2.81 -16.26
C ILE A 7 11.18 2.03 -15.46
N ILE A 8 9.99 1.83 -16.04
CA ILE A 8 8.94 0.97 -15.47
C ILE A 8 9.42 -0.47 -15.29
N ALA A 9 10.06 -1.05 -16.30
CA ALA A 9 10.50 -2.44 -16.28
C ALA A 9 11.63 -2.66 -15.27
N ILE A 10 12.59 -1.73 -15.21
CA ILE A 10 13.73 -1.81 -14.28
C ILE A 10 13.25 -1.63 -12.83
N PHE A 11 12.37 -0.68 -12.55
CA PHE A 11 11.88 -0.45 -11.19
C PHE A 11 10.93 -1.58 -10.72
N GLY A 12 10.10 -2.12 -11.61
CA GLY A 12 9.31 -3.31 -11.34
C GLY A 12 10.17 -4.56 -11.07
N ALA A 13 11.26 -4.74 -11.83
CA ALA A 13 12.22 -5.81 -11.60
C ALA A 13 12.99 -5.65 -10.28
N VAL A 14 13.34 -4.41 -9.89
CA VAL A 14 13.98 -4.11 -8.60
C VAL A 14 13.05 -4.43 -7.42
N ILE A 15 11.75 -4.15 -7.53
CA ILE A 15 10.75 -4.53 -6.51
C ILE A 15 10.58 -6.05 -6.43
N MET A 16 10.63 -6.75 -7.56
CA MET A 16 10.54 -8.22 -7.60
C MET A 16 11.83 -8.91 -7.09
N PHE A 17 12.98 -8.24 -7.23
CA PHE A 17 14.29 -8.72 -6.77
C PHE A 17 14.62 -8.31 -5.33
N PHE A 18 13.83 -7.42 -4.72
CA PHE A 18 13.85 -7.13 -3.28
C PHE A 18 12.66 -7.80 -2.59
N PRO A 19 12.71 -9.11 -2.32
CA PRO A 19 11.79 -9.67 -1.35
C PRO A 19 12.16 -9.11 0.04
N SER A 20 11.16 -8.65 0.78
CA SER A 20 11.20 -8.22 2.19
C SER A 20 11.74 -6.80 2.44
N PRO A 21 10.85 -5.93 2.94
CA PRO A 21 10.75 -5.85 4.40
C PRO A 21 9.34 -6.07 4.96
N VAL A 22 8.31 -6.17 4.12
CA VAL A 22 6.92 -6.33 4.58
C VAL A 22 6.73 -7.65 5.37
N LEU A 23 7.44 -8.73 5.03
CA LEU A 23 7.42 -9.97 5.82
C LEU A 23 8.45 -10.01 6.97
N ALA A 24 9.42 -9.10 7.03
CA ALA A 24 10.50 -9.18 8.02
C ALA A 24 10.14 -8.48 9.34
N GLY A 25 9.38 -7.37 9.28
CA GLY A 25 8.93 -6.64 10.46
C GLY A 25 7.95 -7.45 11.31
N ASP A 26 6.93 -8.00 10.68
CA ASP A 26 5.87 -8.75 11.38
C ASP A 26 6.37 -10.12 11.86
N ALA A 27 7.23 -10.81 11.09
CA ALA A 27 7.82 -12.08 11.52
C ALA A 27 8.79 -11.92 12.71
N MET A 28 9.47 -10.78 12.83
CA MET A 28 10.33 -10.49 13.98
C MET A 28 9.50 -10.10 15.21
N LEU A 29 8.45 -9.29 15.04
CA LEU A 29 7.50 -8.97 16.11
C LEU A 29 6.76 -10.22 16.62
N ASP A 30 6.38 -11.15 15.74
CA ASP A 30 5.77 -12.43 16.12
C ASP A 30 6.73 -13.29 16.95
N LYS A 31 8.00 -13.41 16.52
CA LYS A 31 9.04 -14.12 17.29
C LYS A 31 9.23 -13.51 18.68
N LEU A 32 9.24 -12.19 18.79
CA LEU A 32 9.36 -11.50 20.08
C LEU A 32 8.12 -11.69 20.96
N ASN A 33 6.92 -11.66 20.37
CA ASN A 33 5.67 -11.84 21.10
C ASN A 33 5.50 -13.29 21.61
N ARG A 34 5.96 -14.28 20.85
CA ARG A 34 5.98 -15.70 21.27
C ARG A 34 6.95 -15.97 22.41
N ILE A 35 8.11 -15.30 22.43
CA ILE A 35 9.05 -15.35 23.55
C ILE A 35 8.44 -14.68 24.79
N ALA A 36 7.85 -13.50 24.64
CA ALA A 36 7.20 -12.79 25.74
C ALA A 36 6.05 -13.59 26.39
N ALA A 37 5.35 -14.41 25.61
CA ALA A 37 4.32 -15.29 26.12
C ALA A 37 4.84 -16.57 26.77
N GLY A 38 5.95 -17.12 26.29
CA GLY A 38 6.68 -18.18 27.01
C GLY A 38 7.17 -17.74 28.39
N LEU A 39 7.31 -16.43 28.59
CA LEU A 39 7.69 -15.80 29.86
C LEU A 39 6.47 -15.32 30.70
N GLY A 40 5.25 -15.60 30.25
CA GLY A 40 4.03 -15.28 31.00
C GLY A 40 3.63 -13.81 31.05
N LEU A 41 4.26 -12.92 30.26
CA LEU A 41 3.91 -11.49 30.22
C LEU A 41 2.77 -11.15 29.25
N ARG A 42 2.35 -12.08 28.40
CA ARG A 42 1.19 -11.94 27.51
C ARG A 42 0.60 -13.30 27.21
N THR A 43 -0.72 -13.45 27.35
CA THR A 43 -1.47 -14.49 26.65
C THR A 43 -1.37 -14.16 25.16
N VAL A 44 -0.58 -14.91 24.38
CA VAL A 44 -0.82 -14.92 22.92
C VAL A 44 -2.19 -15.52 22.79
N GLU A 45 -3.14 -14.71 22.34
CA GLU A 45 -4.30 -15.24 21.66
C GLU A 45 -3.75 -16.16 20.57
N PRO A 46 -4.12 -17.46 20.56
CA PRO A 46 -3.55 -18.40 19.61
C PRO A 46 -3.77 -17.80 18.23
N ALA A 47 -2.68 -17.68 17.47
CA ALA A 47 -2.73 -17.33 16.06
C ALA A 47 -3.88 -18.12 15.45
N ASN A 48 -4.98 -17.42 15.18
CA ASN A 48 -6.23 -18.03 14.78
C ASN A 48 -5.90 -18.95 13.61
N ALA A 49 -6.53 -20.12 13.49
CA ALA A 49 -6.45 -20.89 12.24
C ALA A 49 -7.03 -20.10 11.04
N GLN A 50 -7.65 -18.93 11.29
CA GLN A 50 -8.00 -17.89 10.33
C GLN A 50 -6.80 -17.01 9.89
N GLY A 51 -5.68 -17.08 10.60
CA GLY A 51 -4.45 -16.32 10.37
C GLY A 51 -3.73 -16.67 9.07
N PHE A 52 -3.94 -17.86 8.51
CA PHE A 52 -3.45 -18.13 7.16
C PHE A 52 -4.14 -17.23 6.14
N LEU A 53 -5.48 -17.19 6.12
CA LEU A 53 -6.22 -16.33 5.20
C LEU A 53 -5.97 -14.85 5.51
N GLY A 54 -5.93 -14.46 6.78
CA GLY A 54 -5.62 -13.09 7.20
C GLY A 54 -4.23 -12.62 6.75
N ASP A 55 -3.19 -13.42 7.01
CA ASP A 55 -1.82 -13.11 6.60
C ASP A 55 -1.66 -13.15 5.08
N TYR A 56 -2.25 -14.13 4.40
CA TYR A 56 -2.23 -14.18 2.93
C TYR A 56 -2.92 -12.95 2.33
N ILE A 57 -4.07 -12.54 2.88
CA ILE A 57 -4.76 -11.32 2.45
C ILE A 57 -3.90 -10.08 2.75
N GLY A 58 -3.27 -10.00 3.92
CA GLY A 58 -2.37 -8.90 4.29
C GLY A 58 -1.18 -8.77 3.34
N ILE A 59 -0.54 -9.89 2.99
CA ILE A 59 0.59 -9.94 2.05
C ILE A 59 0.13 -9.55 0.64
N VAL A 60 -1.00 -10.08 0.17
CA VAL A 60 -1.56 -9.74 -1.15
C VAL A 60 -1.95 -8.27 -1.21
N LEU A 61 -2.65 -7.75 -0.21
CA LEU A 61 -3.04 -6.34 -0.15
C LEU A 61 -1.82 -5.42 -0.08
N ALA A 62 -0.80 -5.74 0.71
CA ALA A 62 0.42 -4.95 0.79
C ALA A 62 1.19 -4.95 -0.54
N SER A 63 1.27 -6.09 -1.23
CA SER A 63 1.86 -6.18 -2.56
C SER A 63 1.07 -5.39 -3.59
N LEU A 64 -0.27 -5.44 -3.53
CA LEU A 64 -1.15 -4.67 -4.41
C LEU A 64 -1.02 -3.17 -4.14
N LEU A 65 -0.99 -2.73 -2.87
CA LEU A 65 -0.81 -1.32 -2.50
C LEU A 65 0.53 -0.78 -2.96
N ALA A 66 1.61 -1.57 -2.83
CA ALA A 66 2.93 -1.20 -3.33
C ALA A 66 2.92 -1.01 -4.85
N PHE A 67 2.33 -1.97 -5.58
CA PHE A 67 2.20 -1.88 -7.04
C PHE A 67 1.34 -0.69 -7.47
N LEU A 68 0.24 -0.45 -6.77
CA LEU A 68 -0.67 0.65 -7.02
C LEU A 68 0.04 2.00 -6.78
N GLY A 69 0.80 2.15 -5.69
CA GLY A 69 1.58 3.36 -5.41
C GLY A 69 2.56 3.71 -6.55
N VAL A 70 3.21 2.71 -7.14
CA VAL A 70 4.10 2.90 -8.30
C VAL A 70 3.32 3.37 -9.53
N ILE A 71 2.16 2.78 -9.81
CA ILE A 71 1.27 3.21 -10.91
C ILE A 71 0.86 4.67 -10.72
N PHE A 72 0.40 5.05 -9.53
CA PHE A 72 0.01 6.43 -9.23
C PHE A 72 1.17 7.42 -9.41
N MET A 73 2.39 7.05 -8.99
CA MET A 73 3.61 7.84 -9.23
C MET A 73 3.83 8.08 -10.74
N LEU A 74 3.72 7.03 -11.55
CA LEU A 74 3.90 7.12 -13.00
C LEU A 74 2.82 7.96 -13.68
N LEU A 75 1.56 7.85 -13.26
CA LEU A 75 0.47 8.67 -13.76
C LEU A 75 0.69 10.16 -13.44
N THR A 76 1.15 10.48 -12.22
CA THR A 76 1.46 11.87 -11.85
C THR A 76 2.58 12.44 -12.73
N ILE A 77 3.65 11.68 -12.96
CA ILE A 77 4.75 12.09 -13.85
C ILE A 77 4.23 12.28 -15.29
N TYR A 78 3.46 11.32 -15.81
CA TYR A 78 2.90 11.39 -17.16
C TYR A 78 1.96 12.59 -17.33
N ALA A 79 1.08 12.84 -16.36
CA ALA A 79 0.18 13.98 -16.38
C ALA A 79 0.93 15.31 -16.25
N GLY A 80 2.00 15.35 -15.46
CA GLY A 80 2.90 16.51 -15.36
C GLY A 80 3.58 16.81 -16.70
N PHE A 81 4.12 15.80 -17.37
CA PHE A 81 4.68 15.96 -18.71
C PHE A 81 3.62 16.43 -19.72
N LEU A 82 2.43 15.81 -19.71
CA LEU A 82 1.33 16.19 -20.59
C LEU A 82 0.92 17.65 -20.40
N TRP A 83 0.89 18.12 -19.16
CA TRP A 83 0.60 19.52 -18.82
C TRP A 83 1.69 20.47 -19.32
N MET A 84 2.97 20.12 -19.13
CA MET A 84 4.11 20.92 -19.60
C MET A 84 4.23 20.96 -21.13
N THR A 85 3.86 19.89 -21.83
CA THR A 85 3.91 19.82 -23.30
C THR A 85 2.71 20.43 -24.01
N ALA A 86 1.68 20.86 -23.27
CA ALA A 86 0.42 21.31 -23.85
C ALA A 86 0.54 22.57 -24.73
N LYS A 87 1.62 23.36 -24.64
CA LYS A 87 1.96 24.50 -25.54
C LYS A 87 0.76 25.39 -25.97
N GLY A 88 -0.19 25.64 -25.07
CA GLY A 88 -1.37 26.48 -25.34
C GLY A 88 -2.59 25.76 -25.93
N ASN A 89 -2.58 24.43 -26.07
CA ASN A 89 -3.77 23.65 -26.39
C ASN A 89 -4.55 23.35 -25.09
N ASP A 90 -5.64 24.07 -24.88
CA ASP A 90 -6.53 23.94 -23.72
C ASP A 90 -7.04 22.50 -23.51
N GLU A 91 -7.22 21.74 -24.58
CA GLU A 91 -7.70 20.36 -24.49
C GLU A 91 -6.67 19.44 -23.81
N GLN A 92 -5.39 19.65 -24.08
CA GLN A 92 -4.31 18.89 -23.44
C GLN A 92 -4.12 19.29 -21.98
N VAL A 93 -4.24 20.59 -21.67
CA VAL A 93 -4.20 21.09 -20.28
C VAL A 93 -5.33 20.47 -19.47
N ARG A 94 -6.55 20.51 -20.00
CA ARG A 94 -7.75 19.99 -19.32
C ARG A 94 -7.67 18.47 -19.15
N LYS A 95 -7.09 17.75 -20.11
CA LYS A 95 -6.83 16.31 -20.01
C LYS A 95 -5.80 15.99 -18.93
N ALA A 96 -4.70 16.73 -18.85
CA ALA A 96 -3.68 16.56 -17.83
C ALA A 96 -4.22 16.83 -16.42
N GLN A 97 -4.99 17.93 -16.26
CA GLN A 97 -5.65 18.25 -14.99
C GLN A 97 -6.64 17.18 -14.56
N LYS A 98 -7.42 16.62 -15.50
CA LYS A 98 -8.34 15.52 -15.20
C LYS A 98 -7.60 14.28 -14.69
N ILE A 99 -6.49 13.91 -15.33
CA ILE A 99 -5.66 12.78 -14.89
C ILE A 99 -5.10 13.04 -13.49
N LEU A 100 -4.56 14.23 -13.22
CA LEU A 100 -4.06 14.62 -11.89
C LEU A 100 -5.16 14.57 -10.83
N GLN A 101 -6.34 15.11 -11.11
CA GLN A 101 -7.48 15.07 -10.18
C GLN A 101 -7.89 13.63 -9.85
N THR A 102 -8.05 12.77 -10.87
CA THR A 102 -8.38 11.36 -10.66
C THR A 102 -7.29 10.62 -9.86
N THR A 103 -6.02 10.94 -10.10
CA THR A 103 -4.87 10.36 -9.40
C THR A 103 -4.84 10.79 -7.93
N ILE A 104 -5.10 12.06 -7.62
CA ILE A 104 -5.16 12.56 -6.24
C ILE A 104 -6.36 11.95 -5.50
N ILE A 105 -7.53 11.89 -6.13
CA ILE A 105 -8.74 11.32 -5.53
C ILE A 105 -8.51 9.84 -5.17
N GLY A 106 -7.86 9.06 -6.04
CA GLY A 106 -7.52 7.67 -5.74
C GLY A 106 -6.60 7.52 -4.53
N LEU A 107 -5.57 8.36 -4.39
CA LEU A 107 -4.68 8.36 -3.22
C LEU A 107 -5.44 8.72 -1.93
N VAL A 108 -6.33 9.71 -2.00
CA VAL A 108 -7.15 10.11 -0.86
C VAL A 108 -8.07 8.98 -0.41
N ILE A 109 -8.70 8.25 -1.35
CA ILE A 109 -9.57 7.10 -1.01
C ILE A 109 -8.79 6.01 -0.27
N ILE A 110 -7.56 5.70 -0.68
CA ILE A 110 -6.72 4.69 -0.01
C ILE A 110 -6.37 5.15 1.42
N ALA A 111 -6.02 6.42 1.58
CA ALA A 111 -5.73 6.99 2.91
C ALA A 111 -6.96 6.97 3.83
N LEU A 112 -8.14 7.30 3.29
CA LEU A 112 -9.40 7.27 4.03
C LEU A 112 -9.80 5.84 4.40
N ALA A 113 -9.64 4.87 3.51
CA ALA A 113 -9.94 3.47 3.78
C ALA A 113 -9.12 2.95 4.97
N TYR A 114 -7.82 3.30 5.02
CA TYR A 114 -6.96 2.92 6.13
C TYR A 114 -7.36 3.58 7.45
N GLY A 115 -7.77 4.86 7.40
CA GLY A 115 -8.31 5.56 8.57
C GLY A 115 -9.57 4.89 9.11
N ILE A 116 -10.51 4.53 8.23
CA ILE A 116 -11.77 3.86 8.61
C ILE A 116 -11.49 2.47 9.20
N MET A 117 -10.59 1.70 8.62
CA MET A 117 -10.20 0.37 9.12
C MET A 117 -9.73 0.44 10.57
N ARG A 118 -8.82 1.37 10.89
CA ARG A 118 -8.30 1.55 12.26
C ARG A 118 -9.38 2.01 13.25
N LEU A 119 -10.31 2.86 12.81
CA LEU A 119 -11.44 3.26 13.64
C LEU A 119 -12.34 2.06 13.96
N LEU A 120 -12.58 1.19 12.97
CA LEU A 120 -13.36 -0.03 13.17
C LEU A 120 -12.68 -0.99 14.15
N GLU A 121 -11.37 -1.21 14.01
CA GLU A 121 -10.57 -2.00 14.97
C GLU A 121 -10.63 -1.41 16.38
N SER A 122 -10.52 -0.09 16.51
CA SER A 122 -10.57 0.58 17.81
C SER A 122 -11.92 0.42 18.50
N ILE A 123 -13.03 0.47 17.75
CA ILE A 123 -14.38 0.32 18.29
C ILE A 123 -14.66 -1.15 18.64
N LEU A 124 -14.25 -2.09 17.78
CA LEU A 124 -14.47 -3.51 17.99
C LEU A 124 -13.59 -4.05 19.13
N GLY A 125 -12.30 -3.69 19.16
CA GLY A 125 -11.35 -4.12 20.19
C GLY A 125 -11.61 -3.52 21.56
N GLY A 126 -12.31 -2.39 21.64
CA GLY A 126 -12.77 -1.81 22.90
C GLY A 126 -13.90 -2.62 23.57
N LEU A 127 -14.70 -3.36 22.79
CA LEU A 127 -15.86 -4.12 23.29
C LEU A 127 -15.51 -5.51 23.84
N PHE A 128 -14.35 -6.06 23.51
CA PHE A 128 -13.90 -7.39 23.97
C PHE A 128 -12.83 -7.33 25.08
N LYS A 129 -12.58 -6.12 25.63
CA LYS A 129 -11.51 -5.88 26.61
C LYS A 129 -11.99 -5.81 28.07
N GLU A 130 -13.27 -6.07 28.34
CA GLU A 130 -13.79 -6.41 29.68
C GLU A 130 -14.08 -7.91 29.77
#